data_AF-A0AAD4L7A0-F1
#
_entry.id   AF-A0AAD4L7A0-F1
#
_cell.length_a   1.000
_cell.length_b   1.000
_cell.length_c   1.000
_cell.angle_alpha   90.00
_cell.angle_beta   90.00
_cell.angle_gamma   90.00
#
_symmetry.space_group_name_H-M   'P 1'
#
loop_
_entity.id
_entity.type
_entity.pdbx_description
1 polymer ?
#
loop_
_entity_poly.entity_id
_entity_poly.type
_entity_poly.pdbx_seq_one_letter_code
_entity_poly.pdbx_strand_id
1 'polypeptide(L)'
;MSLAGINLGPHAAEYVYLNSITNLPPLAILYYDYLLTLPLEIQYLWHPNKLGWFTVACLLNRYLPIFGHIPLAPVARLLNPALQQLCQGLHVYHEIFGIFVQSLAGLLCLIRVYALYGRSLRVLGILFSVGIGSILVGCWAMIGSRRAGVETIQVISSVTGCNQYMPIEGGRYAALTWLGMLVFDSAIFSLTLYKAITMGRGIRLLDVIVRDGAMYYSALFIMNLTNILILLFAPPLLKNSTTSITNVLSITLVSRLMLNLRAQSTTQPGLPTSIESERRFQAALPTPPRPPMTGSGSPATRSNKTTWETASVGAAHHVDVVQPSKQAGKTWASAGERT
;
A
#
# COMPACT_ATOMS: atom_id res chain seq x y z
N MET A 1 4.93 35.28 -8.94
CA MET A 1 5.26 36.28 -9.98
C MET A 1 4.35 35.96 -11.17
N SER A 2 3.40 36.83 -11.52
CA SER A 2 2.46 36.57 -12.62
C SER A 2 3.16 36.89 -13.94
N LEU A 3 3.47 35.89 -14.75
CA LEU A 3 4.16 36.10 -16.04
C LEU A 3 3.14 36.53 -17.10
N ALA A 4 2.90 37.84 -17.18
CA ALA A 4 2.31 38.48 -18.35
C ALA A 4 3.34 38.46 -19.50
N GLY A 5 3.39 37.37 -20.27
CA GLY A 5 4.36 37.28 -21.39
C GLY A 5 4.52 35.92 -22.06
N ILE A 6 3.86 34.87 -21.59
CA ILE A 6 3.89 33.57 -22.29
C ILE A 6 2.99 33.69 -23.53
N ASN A 7 3.58 33.61 -24.73
CA ASN A 7 2.83 33.52 -25.98
C ASN A 7 2.17 32.14 -26.04
N LEU A 8 0.94 32.10 -25.54
CA LEU A 8 0.07 30.95 -25.57
C LEU A 8 -0.44 30.84 -27.00
N GLY A 9 0.15 29.93 -27.78
CA GLY A 9 -0.20 29.74 -29.19
C GLY A 9 -1.71 29.54 -29.43
N PRO A 10 -2.14 29.46 -30.71
CA PRO A 10 -3.56 29.55 -31.09
C PRO A 10 -4.50 28.53 -30.44
N HIS A 11 -3.97 27.39 -29.97
CA HIS A 11 -4.73 26.30 -29.33
C HIS A 11 -4.86 26.41 -27.81
N ALA A 12 -4.42 27.50 -27.19
CA ALA A 12 -4.40 27.62 -25.73
C ALA A 12 -5.80 27.53 -25.08
N ALA A 13 -6.82 28.13 -25.71
CA ALA A 13 -8.20 28.05 -25.21
C ALA A 13 -8.74 26.61 -25.24
N GLU A 14 -8.41 25.86 -26.30
CA GLU A 14 -8.76 24.45 -26.45
C GLU A 14 -8.11 23.59 -25.35
N TYR A 15 -6.82 23.81 -25.07
CA TYR A 15 -6.12 23.09 -24.00
C TYR A 15 -6.66 23.40 -22.61
N VAL A 16 -7.03 24.66 -22.34
CA VAL A 16 -7.66 25.05 -21.07
C VAL A 16 -9.03 24.39 -20.91
N TYR A 17 -9.82 24.33 -21.98
CA TYR A 17 -11.10 23.64 -21.99
C TYR A 17 -10.94 22.14 -21.73
N LEU A 18 -10.00 21.48 -22.43
CA LEU A 18 -9.68 20.06 -22.23
C LEU A 18 -9.24 19.79 -20.79
N ASN A 19 -8.32 20.58 -20.24
CA ASN A 19 -7.87 20.44 -18.85
C ASN A 19 -9.03 20.63 -17.84
N SER A 20 -9.96 21.54 -18.13
CA SER A 20 -11.13 21.77 -17.28
C SER A 20 -12.10 20.60 -17.29
N ILE A 21 -12.28 19.95 -18.44
CA ILE A 21 -13.12 18.76 -18.57
C ILE A 21 -12.48 17.56 -17.88
N THR A 22 -11.17 17.34 -18.04
CA THR A 22 -10.49 16.18 -17.47
C THR A 22 -10.51 16.14 -15.94
N ASN A 23 -10.64 17.29 -15.27
CA ASN A 23 -10.67 17.36 -13.80
C ASN A 23 -12.04 17.03 -13.18
N LEU A 24 -13.14 17.03 -13.95
CA LEU A 24 -14.48 16.71 -13.43
C LEU A 24 -14.76 15.21 -13.21
N PRO A 25 -14.50 14.32 -14.18
CA PRO A 25 -14.74 12.89 -14.04
C PRO A 25 -14.14 12.24 -12.79
N PRO A 26 -12.88 12.53 -12.37
CA PRO A 26 -12.34 11.89 -11.17
C PRO A 26 -13.13 12.23 -9.91
N LEU A 27 -13.61 13.47 -9.75
CA LEU A 27 -14.47 13.81 -8.61
C LEU A 27 -15.77 13.02 -8.64
N ALA A 28 -16.42 12.94 -9.81
CA ALA A 28 -17.64 12.14 -9.97
C ALA A 28 -17.41 10.66 -9.63
N ILE A 29 -16.29 10.08 -10.10
CA ILE A 29 -15.89 8.70 -9.80
C ILE A 29 -15.67 8.53 -8.30
N LEU A 30 -14.99 9.47 -7.64
CA LEU A 30 -14.71 9.40 -6.19
C LEU A 30 -16.01 9.36 -5.38
N TYR A 31 -16.94 10.29 -5.62
CA TYR A 31 -18.21 10.34 -4.90
C TYR A 31 -19.12 9.15 -5.25
N TYR A 32 -19.18 8.78 -6.53
CA TYR A 32 -19.96 7.63 -6.97
C TYR A 32 -19.46 6.33 -6.33
N ASP A 33 -18.14 6.11 -6.34
CA ASP A 33 -17.52 4.96 -5.70
C ASP A 33 -17.80 4.91 -4.20
N TYR A 34 -17.68 6.05 -3.53
CA TYR A 34 -17.97 6.19 -2.11
C TYR A 34 -19.39 5.74 -1.79
N LEU A 35 -20.39 6.28 -2.49
CA LEU A 35 -21.80 5.94 -2.29
C LEU A 35 -22.07 4.45 -2.53
N LEU A 36 -21.47 3.87 -3.57
CA LEU A 36 -21.65 2.46 -3.91
C LEU A 36 -21.08 1.52 -2.85
N THR A 37 -19.97 1.90 -2.23
CA THR A 37 -19.25 1.04 -1.28
C THR A 37 -19.57 1.32 0.19
N LEU A 38 -20.37 2.36 0.46
CA LEU A 38 -20.80 2.75 1.81
C LEU A 38 -21.52 1.63 2.59
N PRO A 39 -22.43 0.82 2.00
CA PRO A 39 -23.09 -0.25 2.74
C PRO A 39 -22.11 -1.33 3.23
N LEU A 40 -21.15 -1.70 2.38
CA LEU A 40 -20.09 -2.65 2.71
C LEU A 40 -19.17 -2.07 3.79
N GLU A 41 -18.87 -0.77 3.72
CA GLU A 41 -18.05 -0.08 4.70
C GLU A 41 -18.68 -0.13 6.10
N ILE A 42 -19.96 0.23 6.21
CA ILE A 42 -20.71 0.21 7.48
C ILE A 42 -20.72 -1.20 8.05
N GLN A 43 -20.91 -2.22 7.19
CA GLN A 43 -20.95 -3.62 7.62
C GLN A 43 -19.59 -4.14 8.12
N TYR A 44 -18.48 -3.78 7.46
CA TYR A 44 -17.18 -4.42 7.68
C TYR A 44 -16.13 -3.56 8.40
N LEU A 45 -16.25 -2.22 8.42
CA LEU A 45 -15.29 -1.33 9.08
C LEU A 45 -15.83 -0.70 10.37
N TRP A 46 -17.12 -0.35 10.43
CA TRP A 46 -17.68 0.47 11.51
C TRP A 46 -18.02 -0.32 12.79
N HIS A 47 -17.72 -1.62 12.85
CA HIS A 47 -18.00 -2.41 14.03
C HIS A 47 -17.05 -2.05 15.19
N PRO A 48 -17.54 -1.73 16.42
CA PRO A 48 -16.73 -1.20 17.52
C PRO A 48 -15.51 -2.06 17.88
N ASN A 49 -15.68 -3.38 17.88
CA ASN A 49 -14.62 -4.33 18.22
C ASN A 49 -13.52 -4.49 17.14
N LYS A 50 -13.61 -3.76 16.02
CA LYS A 50 -12.66 -3.83 14.88
C LYS A 50 -11.93 -2.51 14.62
N LEU A 51 -12.02 -1.53 15.52
CA LEU A 51 -11.32 -0.23 15.46
C LEU A 51 -9.83 -0.34 15.84
N GLY A 52 -9.05 -1.05 15.03
CA GLY A 52 -7.58 -1.04 15.10
C GLY A 52 -6.97 0.07 14.24
N TRP A 53 -5.68 0.35 14.43
CA TRP A 53 -4.94 1.36 13.66
C TRP A 53 -5.06 1.18 12.13
N PHE A 54 -5.09 -0.06 11.65
CA PHE A 54 -5.25 -0.37 10.22
C PHE A 54 -6.64 0.03 9.70
N THR A 55 -7.69 -0.11 10.53
CA THR A 55 -9.04 0.38 10.21
C THR A 55 -9.05 1.89 10.10
N VAL A 56 -8.41 2.58 11.05
CA VAL A 56 -8.27 4.05 11.02
C VAL A 56 -7.54 4.48 9.76
N ALA A 57 -6.43 3.83 9.39
CA ALA A 57 -5.70 4.14 8.16
C ALA A 57 -6.55 3.93 6.89
N CYS A 58 -7.38 2.87 6.85
CA CYS A 58 -8.33 2.65 5.75
C CYS A 58 -9.40 3.75 5.67
N LEU A 59 -9.97 4.14 6.81
CA LEU A 59 -10.96 5.22 6.88
C LEU A 59 -10.33 6.56 6.49
N LEU A 60 -9.13 6.88 6.99
CA LEU A 60 -8.40 8.08 6.61
C LEU A 60 -8.13 8.12 5.11
N ASN A 61 -7.63 7.03 4.53
CA ASN A 61 -7.36 6.94 3.08
C ASN A 61 -8.61 7.24 2.25
N ARG A 62 -9.78 6.88 2.77
CA ARG A 62 -11.06 7.03 2.07
C ARG A 62 -11.70 8.40 2.27
N TYR A 63 -11.70 8.93 3.51
CA TYR A 63 -12.39 10.17 3.84
C TYR A 63 -11.55 11.42 3.62
N LEU A 64 -10.22 11.36 3.76
CA LEU A 64 -9.38 12.52 3.46
C LEU A 64 -9.64 13.05 2.05
N PRO A 65 -9.64 12.22 0.98
CA PRO A 65 -9.83 12.67 -0.40
C PRO A 65 -11.20 13.29 -0.64
N ILE A 66 -12.24 12.72 -0.03
CA ILE A 66 -13.60 13.25 -0.14
C ILE A 66 -13.63 14.69 0.38
N PHE A 67 -13.11 14.95 1.58
CA PHE A 67 -13.14 16.29 2.17
C PHE A 67 -12.09 17.23 1.56
N GLY A 68 -10.91 16.72 1.24
CA GLY A 68 -9.80 17.52 0.73
C GLY A 68 -9.99 18.01 -0.70
N HIS A 69 -10.83 17.35 -1.50
CA HIS A 69 -11.16 17.82 -2.85
C HIS A 69 -12.36 18.79 -2.91
N ILE A 70 -13.14 18.98 -1.82
CA ILE A 70 -14.27 19.93 -1.77
C ILE A 70 -13.85 21.37 -2.08
N PRO A 71 -12.75 21.92 -1.52
CA PRO A 71 -12.32 23.29 -1.79
C PRO A 71 -11.97 23.57 -3.26
N LEU A 72 -11.71 22.54 -4.06
CA LEU A 72 -11.30 22.70 -5.47
C LEU A 72 -12.49 22.88 -6.43
N ALA A 73 -13.65 22.32 -6.13
CA ALA A 73 -14.79 22.29 -7.06
C ALA A 73 -15.44 23.67 -7.32
N PRO A 74 -15.62 24.56 -6.32
CA PRO A 74 -16.22 25.88 -6.55
C PRO A 74 -15.19 26.93 -7.04
N VAL A 75 -13.92 26.78 -6.63
CA VAL A 75 -12.91 27.84 -6.74
C VAL A 75 -12.28 27.91 -8.14
N ALA A 76 -12.18 26.79 -8.88
CA ALA A 76 -11.60 26.82 -10.23
C ALA A 76 -12.46 27.58 -11.27
N ARG A 77 -13.77 27.76 -11.02
CA ARG A 77 -14.72 28.29 -12.02
C ARG A 77 -15.24 29.70 -11.76
N LEU A 78 -15.02 30.28 -10.58
CA LEU A 78 -15.67 31.52 -10.14
C LEU A 78 -14.71 32.68 -9.85
N LEU A 79 -13.40 32.51 -10.04
CA LEU A 79 -12.43 33.51 -9.57
C LEU A 79 -12.24 34.66 -10.56
N ASN A 80 -12.62 35.85 -10.09
CA ASN A 80 -12.14 37.14 -10.58
C ASN A 80 -10.60 37.22 -10.51
N PRO A 81 -9.95 38.01 -11.38
CA PRO A 81 -8.50 38.22 -11.35
C PRO A 81 -7.96 38.75 -10.00
N ALA A 82 -8.82 39.36 -9.16
CA ALA A 82 -8.48 39.81 -7.82
C ALA A 82 -8.11 38.68 -6.82
N LEU A 83 -8.43 37.41 -7.11
CA LEU A 83 -8.13 36.26 -6.24
C LEU A 83 -6.94 35.40 -6.72
N GLN A 84 -6.05 35.94 -7.55
CA GLN A 84 -4.88 35.19 -8.04
C GLN A 84 -3.99 34.61 -6.92
N GLN A 85 -3.87 35.31 -5.78
CA GLN A 85 -3.09 34.81 -4.63
C GLN A 85 -3.72 33.55 -4.01
N LEU A 86 -5.06 33.47 -3.98
CA LEU A 86 -5.78 32.28 -3.50
C LEU A 86 -5.58 31.09 -4.43
N CYS A 87 -5.54 31.32 -5.75
CA CYS A 87 -5.30 30.29 -6.77
C CYS A 87 -3.92 29.62 -6.59
N GLN A 88 -2.86 30.41 -6.36
CA GLN A 88 -1.53 29.86 -6.10
C GLN A 88 -1.50 29.04 -4.81
N GLY A 89 -2.14 29.51 -3.74
CA GLY A 89 -2.27 28.77 -2.48
C GLY A 89 -3.03 27.45 -2.63
N LEU A 90 -4.10 27.44 -3.43
CA LEU A 90 -4.92 26.24 -3.66
C LEU A 90 -4.16 25.15 -4.43
N HIS A 91 -3.32 25.52 -5.41
CA HIS A 91 -2.48 24.56 -6.12
C HIS A 91 -1.45 23.91 -5.20
N VAL A 92 -0.75 24.72 -4.39
CA VAL A 92 0.21 24.21 -3.41
C VAL A 92 -0.48 23.29 -2.40
N TYR A 93 -1.67 23.67 -1.92
CA TYR A 93 -2.50 22.81 -1.08
C TYR A 93 -2.80 21.47 -1.75
N HIS A 94 -3.27 21.49 -3.00
CA HIS A 94 -3.63 20.27 -3.75
C HIS A 94 -2.44 19.33 -3.95
N GLU A 95 -1.24 19.87 -4.23
CA GLU A 95 -0.02 19.07 -4.37
C GLU A 95 0.40 18.42 -3.06
N ILE A 96 0.47 19.20 -1.97
CA ILE A 96 0.81 18.67 -0.63
C ILE A 96 -0.21 17.62 -0.19
N PHE A 97 -1.49 17.90 -0.42
CA PHE A 97 -2.58 16.99 -0.12
C PHE A 97 -2.46 15.68 -0.91
N GLY A 98 -2.18 15.76 -2.21
CA GLY A 98 -1.93 14.59 -3.06
C GLY A 98 -0.77 13.73 -2.56
N ILE A 99 0.36 14.35 -2.18
CA ILE A 99 1.52 13.65 -1.62
C ILE A 99 1.13 12.90 -0.34
N PHE A 100 0.40 13.56 0.56
CA PHE A 100 -0.01 12.96 1.83
C PHE A 100 -0.91 11.74 1.61
N VAL A 101 -1.92 11.89 0.76
CA VAL A 101 -2.87 10.81 0.46
C VAL A 101 -2.19 9.65 -0.26
N GLN A 102 -1.32 9.92 -1.22
CA GLN A 102 -0.59 8.89 -1.95
C GLN A 102 0.40 8.14 -1.04
N SER A 103 1.01 8.83 -0.07
CA SER A 103 1.86 8.20 0.94
C SER A 103 1.06 7.26 1.85
N LEU A 104 -0.15 7.65 2.24
CA LEU A 104 -1.06 6.81 3.01
C LEU A 104 -1.51 5.56 2.21
N ALA A 105 -1.85 5.74 0.93
CA ALA A 105 -2.16 4.64 0.02
C ALA A 105 -0.97 3.67 -0.14
N GLY A 106 0.24 4.21 -0.33
CA GLY A 106 1.48 3.43 -0.42
C GLY A 106 1.77 2.64 0.87
N LEU A 107 1.57 3.24 2.03
CA LEU A 107 1.71 2.58 3.33
C LEU A 107 0.75 1.39 3.46
N LEU A 108 -0.53 1.57 3.10
CA LEU A 108 -1.53 0.50 3.13
C LEU A 108 -1.13 -0.66 2.19
N CYS A 109 -0.61 -0.35 1.01
CA CYS A 109 -0.11 -1.35 0.06
C CYS A 109 1.09 -2.13 0.62
N LEU A 110 2.05 -1.43 1.24
CA LEU A 110 3.22 -2.03 1.87
C LEU A 110 2.81 -2.98 3.01
N ILE A 111 1.90 -2.55 3.89
CA ILE A 111 1.38 -3.39 5.00
C ILE A 111 0.73 -4.65 4.45
N ARG A 112 -0.06 -4.53 3.36
CA ARG A 112 -0.72 -5.67 2.72
C ARG A 112 0.31 -6.67 2.18
N VAL A 113 1.31 -6.22 1.43
CA VAL A 113 2.34 -7.11 0.88
C VAL A 113 3.17 -7.74 2.01
N TYR A 114 3.49 -6.99 3.06
CA TYR A 114 4.15 -7.53 4.24
C TYR A 114 3.35 -8.67 4.90
N ALA A 115 2.03 -8.49 5.05
CA ALA A 115 1.15 -9.53 5.56
C ALA A 115 1.07 -10.75 4.61
N LEU A 116 1.02 -10.52 3.30
CA LEU A 116 0.96 -11.55 2.28
C LEU A 116 2.22 -12.45 2.26
N TYR A 117 3.37 -11.89 2.60
CA TYR A 117 4.64 -12.60 2.74
C TYR A 117 4.88 -13.14 4.16
N GLY A 118 3.82 -13.33 4.95
CA GLY A 118 3.90 -13.95 6.27
C GLY A 118 4.69 -13.12 7.28
N ARG A 119 4.63 -11.78 7.18
CA ARG A 119 5.39 -10.85 8.03
C ARG A 119 6.91 -10.99 7.93
N SER A 120 7.41 -11.31 6.73
CA SER A 120 8.85 -11.36 6.46
C SER A 120 9.48 -9.96 6.49
N LEU A 121 10.36 -9.71 7.46
CA LEU A 121 11.10 -8.45 7.59
C LEU A 121 12.01 -8.16 6.39
N ARG A 122 12.44 -9.20 5.66
CA ARG A 122 13.26 -9.03 4.44
C ARG A 122 12.46 -8.32 3.34
N VAL A 123 11.21 -8.75 3.12
CA VAL A 123 10.33 -8.13 2.11
C VAL A 123 9.97 -6.72 2.52
N LEU A 124 9.70 -6.50 3.82
CA LEU A 124 9.46 -5.17 4.36
C LEU A 124 10.66 -4.24 4.13
N GLY A 125 11.87 -4.71 4.44
CA GLY A 125 13.11 -3.94 4.25
C GLY A 125 13.34 -3.56 2.79
N ILE A 126 13.09 -4.48 1.84
CA ILE A 126 13.20 -4.21 0.40
C ILE A 126 12.17 -3.18 -0.05
N LEU A 127 10.89 -3.33 0.32
CA LEU A 127 9.86 -2.38 -0.09
C LEU A 127 10.05 -1.00 0.54
N PHE A 128 10.50 -0.97 1.79
CA PHE A 128 10.80 0.26 2.50
C PHE A 128 12.02 0.97 1.90
N SER A 129 13.07 0.24 1.50
CA SER A 129 14.23 0.84 0.83
C SER A 129 13.86 1.39 -0.54
N VAL A 130 13.02 0.69 -1.30
CA VAL A 130 12.47 1.20 -2.58
C VAL A 130 11.62 2.46 -2.34
N GLY A 131 10.77 2.47 -1.32
CA GLY A 131 9.95 3.63 -0.96
C GLY A 131 10.77 4.83 -0.48
N ILE A 132 11.84 4.62 0.30
CA ILE A 132 12.77 5.70 0.65
C ILE A 132 13.51 6.19 -0.60
N GLY A 133 13.99 5.27 -1.44
CA GLY A 133 14.68 5.60 -2.68
C GLY A 133 13.81 6.47 -3.60
N SER A 134 12.52 6.15 -3.74
CA SER A 134 11.60 6.95 -4.56
C SER A 134 11.38 8.35 -4.00
N ILE A 135 11.24 8.49 -2.68
CA ILE A 135 11.14 9.81 -2.02
C ILE A 135 12.43 10.61 -2.24
N LEU A 136 13.60 9.99 -2.06
CA LEU A 136 14.89 10.66 -2.25
C LEU A 136 15.09 11.13 -3.69
N VAL A 137 14.74 10.31 -4.68
CA VAL A 137 14.77 10.71 -6.10
C VAL A 137 13.80 11.86 -6.35
N GLY A 138 12.59 11.82 -5.77
CA GLY A 138 11.62 12.91 -5.85
C GLY A 138 12.15 14.22 -5.27
N CYS A 139 12.73 14.17 -4.07
CA CYS A 139 13.37 15.33 -3.43
C CYS A 139 14.54 15.86 -4.25
N TRP A 140 15.39 14.98 -4.77
CA TRP A 140 16.52 15.36 -5.62
C TRP A 140 16.05 16.05 -6.91
N ALA A 141 15.02 15.53 -7.57
CA ALA A 141 14.43 16.14 -8.77
C ALA A 141 13.85 17.53 -8.47
N MET A 142 13.15 17.69 -7.35
CA MET A 142 12.56 18.98 -6.95
C MET A 142 13.59 20.02 -6.50
N ILE A 143 14.68 19.59 -5.83
CA ILE A 143 15.79 20.48 -5.50
C ILE A 143 16.55 20.86 -6.78
N GLY A 144 16.73 19.90 -7.69
CA GLY A 144 17.38 20.09 -8.99
C GLY A 144 16.65 21.12 -9.85
N SER A 145 15.31 21.04 -9.94
CA SER A 145 14.50 22.01 -10.69
C SER A 145 14.66 23.43 -10.14
N ARG A 146 14.61 23.60 -8.82
CA ARG A 146 14.81 24.90 -8.16
C ARG A 146 16.21 25.46 -8.40
N ARG A 147 17.25 24.62 -8.32
CA ARG A 147 18.64 25.05 -8.60
C ARG A 147 18.85 25.45 -10.06
N ALA A 148 18.15 24.79 -10.98
CA ALA A 148 18.18 25.13 -12.40
C ALA A 148 17.34 26.37 -12.75
N GLY A 149 16.68 27.00 -11.77
CA GLY A 149 15.77 28.13 -12.01
C GLY A 149 14.49 27.74 -12.77
N VAL A 150 14.17 26.45 -12.82
CA VAL A 150 13.00 25.93 -13.53
C VAL A 150 11.82 25.88 -12.57
N GLU A 151 10.86 26.79 -12.76
CA GLU A 151 9.55 26.67 -12.11
C GLU A 151 8.79 25.50 -12.74
N THR A 152 8.53 24.45 -11.95
CA THR A 152 7.79 23.26 -12.41
C THR A 152 6.35 23.60 -12.78
N ILE A 153 5.75 24.56 -12.06
CA ILE A 153 4.36 24.95 -12.22
C ILE A 153 4.27 26.47 -12.13
N GLN A 154 3.67 27.07 -13.15
CA GLN A 154 3.41 28.49 -13.26
C GLN A 154 1.89 28.72 -13.37
N VAL A 155 1.38 29.74 -12.71
CA VAL A 155 -0.04 30.11 -12.82
C VAL A 155 -0.19 31.15 -13.93
N ILE A 156 -1.03 30.86 -14.91
CA ILE A 156 -1.34 31.80 -16.00
C ILE A 156 -2.59 32.62 -15.65
N SER A 157 -2.47 33.95 -15.79
CA SER A 157 -3.57 34.89 -15.56
C SER A 157 -4.21 35.44 -16.83
N SER A 158 -3.64 35.16 -18.00
CA SER A 158 -4.16 35.67 -19.28
C SER A 158 -5.42 34.94 -19.77
N VAL A 159 -5.84 33.88 -19.09
CA VAL A 159 -7.05 33.12 -19.39
C VAL A 159 -7.90 33.04 -18.13
N THR A 160 -9.21 33.27 -18.24
CA THR A 160 -10.16 33.17 -17.13
C THR A 160 -10.04 31.82 -16.41
N GLY A 161 -9.95 31.84 -15.08
CA GLY A 161 -9.81 30.66 -14.25
C GLY A 161 -8.43 30.50 -13.60
N CYS A 162 -8.22 29.36 -12.95
CA CYS A 162 -7.00 29.02 -12.23
C CYS A 162 -6.29 27.88 -12.99
N ASN A 163 -5.43 28.26 -13.95
CA ASN A 163 -4.79 27.31 -14.88
C ASN A 163 -3.28 27.18 -14.61
N GLN A 164 -2.80 25.94 -14.63
CA GLN A 164 -1.38 25.63 -14.48
C GLN A 164 -0.71 25.52 -15.85
N TYR A 165 0.49 26.04 -15.93
CA TYR A 165 1.42 25.89 -17.02
C TYR A 165 2.67 25.20 -16.52
N MET A 166 2.98 24.05 -17.11
CA MET A 166 4.17 23.29 -16.79
C MET A 166 5.13 23.32 -17.97
N PRO A 167 6.25 24.07 -17.88
CA PRO A 167 7.28 24.09 -18.91
C PRO A 167 7.80 22.68 -19.22
N ILE A 168 8.39 22.48 -20.39
CA ILE A 168 8.92 21.18 -20.81
C ILE A 168 9.92 20.62 -19.78
N GLU A 169 10.89 21.44 -19.36
CA GLU A 169 11.86 21.05 -18.34
C GLU A 169 11.20 20.77 -16.98
N GLY A 170 10.20 21.58 -16.59
CA GLY A 170 9.40 21.34 -15.38
C GLY A 170 8.69 19.98 -15.41
N GLY A 171 8.12 19.62 -16.57
CA GLY A 171 7.50 18.32 -16.82
C GLY A 171 8.46 17.15 -16.70
N ARG A 172 9.73 17.31 -17.11
CA ARG A 172 10.76 16.28 -16.96
C ARG A 172 11.11 16.02 -15.49
N TYR A 173 11.28 17.09 -14.70
CA TYR A 173 11.50 16.95 -13.25
C TYR A 173 10.30 16.33 -12.55
N ALA A 174 9.07 16.73 -12.91
CA ALA A 174 7.86 16.10 -12.40
C ALA A 174 7.79 14.62 -12.77
N ALA A 175 8.06 14.26 -14.04
CA ALA A 175 8.09 12.87 -14.48
C ALA A 175 9.12 12.03 -13.72
N LEU A 176 10.29 12.58 -13.38
CA LEU A 176 11.29 11.90 -12.55
C LEU A 176 10.77 11.63 -11.11
N THR A 177 10.02 12.56 -10.53
CA THR A 177 9.36 12.33 -9.23
C THR A 177 8.32 11.20 -9.31
N TRP A 178 7.48 11.20 -10.34
CA TRP A 178 6.48 10.15 -10.56
C TRP A 178 7.10 8.80 -10.91
N LEU A 179 8.26 8.78 -11.58
CA LEU A 179 8.99 7.56 -11.89
C LEU A 179 9.35 6.78 -10.62
N GLY A 180 9.75 7.47 -9.54
CA GLY A 180 10.00 6.82 -8.26
C GLY A 180 8.75 6.11 -7.71
N MET A 181 7.58 6.71 -7.86
CA MET A 181 6.31 6.10 -7.46
C MET A 181 5.96 4.89 -8.32
N LEU A 182 6.16 4.98 -9.64
CA LEU A 182 5.97 3.85 -10.56
C LEU A 182 6.87 2.67 -10.18
N VAL A 183 8.13 2.93 -9.81
CA VAL A 183 9.06 1.88 -9.35
C VAL A 183 8.53 1.22 -8.08
N PHE A 184 8.05 1.99 -7.11
CA PHE A 184 7.45 1.43 -5.89
C PHE A 184 6.21 0.57 -6.20
N ASP A 185 5.30 1.06 -7.03
CA ASP A 185 4.10 0.32 -7.42
C ASP A 185 4.45 -0.94 -8.22
N SER A 186 5.47 -0.89 -9.08
CA SER A 186 5.95 -2.04 -9.83
C SER A 186 6.52 -3.13 -8.91
N ALA A 187 7.19 -2.76 -7.82
CA ALA A 187 7.70 -3.70 -6.83
C ALA A 187 6.54 -4.38 -6.08
N ILE A 188 5.56 -3.60 -5.65
CA ILE A 188 4.33 -4.10 -5.00
C ILE A 188 3.56 -5.04 -5.93
N PHE A 189 3.35 -4.62 -7.19
CA PHE A 189 2.68 -5.41 -8.22
C PHE A 189 3.43 -6.72 -8.49
N SER A 190 4.74 -6.66 -8.72
CA SER A 190 5.56 -7.84 -9.03
C SER A 190 5.56 -8.85 -7.89
N LEU A 191 5.71 -8.39 -6.64
CA LEU A 191 5.66 -9.27 -5.48
C LEU A 191 4.28 -9.88 -5.28
N THR A 192 3.21 -9.11 -5.50
CA THR A 192 1.84 -9.61 -5.38
C THR A 192 1.54 -10.63 -6.47
N LEU A 193 1.93 -10.35 -7.72
CA LEU A 193 1.75 -11.24 -8.86
C LEU A 193 2.57 -12.52 -8.72
N TYR A 194 3.84 -12.42 -8.32
CA TYR A 194 4.68 -13.59 -8.04
C TYR A 194 4.02 -14.48 -7.00
N LYS A 195 3.47 -13.88 -5.93
CA LYS A 195 2.76 -14.65 -4.92
C LYS A 195 1.45 -15.26 -5.46
N ALA A 196 0.71 -14.53 -6.31
CA ALA A 196 -0.50 -15.02 -6.96
C ALA A 196 -0.23 -16.29 -7.77
N ILE A 197 0.88 -16.30 -8.52
CA ILE A 197 1.23 -17.41 -9.42
C ILE A 197 1.84 -18.59 -8.65
N THR A 198 2.63 -18.32 -7.61
CA THR A 198 3.35 -19.36 -6.83
C THR A 198 2.49 -20.02 -5.76
N MET A 199 1.48 -19.34 -5.23
CA MET A 199 0.45 -19.98 -4.39
C MET A 199 -0.40 -20.88 -5.29
N GLY A 200 0.07 -22.11 -5.53
CA GLY A 200 -0.67 -23.12 -6.30
C GLY A 200 -2.07 -23.39 -5.74
N ARG A 201 -2.90 -24.08 -6.54
CA ARG A 201 -4.35 -24.37 -6.39
C ARG A 201 -4.87 -24.90 -5.03
N GLY A 202 -4.02 -25.06 -4.01
CA GLY A 202 -4.36 -25.66 -2.71
C GLY A 202 -5.30 -24.84 -1.83
N ILE A 203 -5.37 -23.51 -1.98
CA ILE A 203 -6.30 -22.65 -1.21
C ILE A 203 -7.02 -21.69 -2.16
N ARG A 204 -8.15 -22.14 -2.72
CA ARG A 204 -8.97 -21.39 -3.71
C ARG A 204 -9.30 -19.95 -3.27
N LEU A 205 -9.47 -19.68 -1.97
CA LEU A 205 -9.82 -18.36 -1.48
C LEU A 205 -8.63 -17.38 -1.45
N LEU A 206 -7.46 -17.81 -0.96
CA LEU A 206 -6.27 -16.97 -0.95
C LEU A 206 -5.81 -16.66 -2.38
N ASP A 207 -5.89 -17.64 -3.27
CA ASP A 207 -5.61 -17.44 -4.70
C ASP A 207 -6.52 -16.35 -5.31
N VAL A 208 -7.83 -16.40 -5.04
CA VAL A 208 -8.78 -15.35 -5.50
C VAL A 208 -8.44 -13.99 -4.91
N ILE A 209 -8.12 -13.89 -3.61
CA ILE A 209 -7.76 -12.62 -2.95
C ILE A 209 -6.49 -12.01 -3.54
N VAL A 210 -5.48 -12.82 -3.81
CA VAL A 210 -4.19 -12.36 -4.32
C VAL A 210 -4.31 -12.00 -5.79
N ARG A 211 -5.05 -12.79 -6.58
CA ARG A 211 -5.37 -12.49 -7.97
C ARG A 211 -6.20 -11.21 -8.10
N ASP A 212 -7.21 -11.03 -7.26
CA ASP A 212 -7.99 -9.79 -7.21
C ASP A 212 -7.07 -8.61 -6.91
N GLY A 213 -6.21 -8.73 -5.89
CA GLY A 213 -5.21 -7.71 -5.58
C GLY A 213 -4.26 -7.39 -6.71
N ALA A 214 -3.78 -8.38 -7.46
CA ALA A 214 -2.90 -8.17 -8.61
C ALA A 214 -3.58 -7.32 -9.70
N MET A 215 -4.89 -7.49 -9.93
CA MET A 215 -5.64 -6.68 -10.89
C MET A 215 -5.69 -5.20 -10.46
N TYR A 216 -5.96 -4.92 -9.19
CA TYR A 216 -5.92 -3.55 -8.65
C TYR A 216 -4.53 -2.92 -8.81
N TYR A 217 -3.47 -3.65 -8.45
CA TYR A 217 -2.09 -3.16 -8.59
C TYR A 217 -1.67 -2.94 -10.05
N SER A 218 -2.16 -3.77 -10.98
CA SER A 218 -1.90 -3.56 -12.42
C SER A 218 -2.54 -2.27 -12.93
N ALA A 219 -3.76 -1.95 -12.49
CA ALA A 219 -4.43 -0.71 -12.85
C ALA A 219 -3.68 0.51 -12.30
N LEU A 220 -3.19 0.45 -11.05
CA LEU A 220 -2.34 1.49 -10.46
C LEU A 220 -1.07 1.73 -11.30
N PHE A 221 -0.37 0.66 -11.67
CA PHE A 221 0.83 0.74 -12.50
C PHE A 221 0.54 1.40 -13.85
N ILE A 222 -0.53 0.99 -14.55
CA ILE A 222 -0.89 1.53 -15.86
C ILE A 222 -1.25 3.02 -15.75
N MET A 223 -1.98 3.43 -14.71
CA MET A 223 -2.35 4.83 -14.51
C MET A 223 -1.14 5.71 -14.15
N ASN A 224 -0.23 5.22 -13.32
CA ASN A 224 1.01 5.94 -13.03
C ASN A 224 1.92 6.05 -14.25
N LEU A 225 2.01 4.99 -15.06
CA LEU A 225 2.74 5.02 -16.32
C LEU A 225 2.12 6.03 -17.29
N THR A 226 0.81 6.03 -17.44
CA THR A 226 0.07 6.97 -18.29
C THR A 226 0.32 8.42 -17.84
N ASN A 227 0.30 8.69 -16.54
CA ASN A 227 0.58 10.02 -16.00
C ASN A 227 2.01 10.47 -16.35
N ILE A 228 3.00 9.59 -16.24
CA ILE A 228 4.40 9.89 -16.63
C ILE A 228 4.50 10.21 -18.12
N LEU A 229 3.87 9.42 -18.99
CA LEU A 229 3.88 9.66 -20.43
C LEU A 229 3.27 11.03 -20.77
N ILE A 230 2.19 11.42 -20.09
CA ILE A 230 1.55 12.72 -20.29
C ILE A 230 2.45 13.86 -19.79
N LEU A 231 3.10 13.70 -18.64
CA LEU A 231 4.07 14.68 -18.12
C LEU A 231 5.24 14.91 -19.10
N LEU A 232 5.68 13.87 -19.81
CA LEU A 232 6.77 13.96 -20.79
C LEU A 232 6.31 14.55 -22.12
N PHE A 233 5.23 14.03 -22.71
CA PHE A 233 4.88 14.28 -24.11
C PHE A 233 3.74 15.27 -24.32
N ALA A 234 2.89 15.53 -23.33
CA ALA A 234 1.75 16.42 -23.51
C ALA A 234 2.17 17.90 -23.59
N PRO A 235 1.37 18.74 -24.26
CA PRO A 235 1.55 20.20 -24.26
C PRO A 235 1.59 20.77 -22.84
N PRO A 236 2.34 21.87 -22.57
CA PRO A 236 2.53 22.45 -21.23
C PRO A 236 1.26 22.66 -20.40
N LEU A 237 0.15 23.00 -21.05
CA LEU A 237 -1.15 23.23 -20.41
C LEU A 237 -1.90 21.94 -20.02
N LEU A 238 -1.55 20.80 -20.64
CA LEU A 238 -2.18 19.50 -20.40
C LEU A 238 -1.35 18.58 -19.51
N LYS A 239 -0.07 18.88 -19.25
CA LYS A 239 0.84 17.98 -18.52
C LYS A 239 0.33 17.59 -17.12
N ASN A 240 -0.38 18.47 -16.40
CA ASN A 240 -0.90 18.17 -15.06
C ASN A 240 -2.32 17.58 -15.05
N SER A 241 -2.97 17.45 -16.22
CA SER A 241 -4.39 17.10 -16.31
C SER A 241 -4.74 15.71 -15.76
N THR A 242 -3.82 14.75 -15.86
CA THR A 242 -4.06 13.37 -15.41
C THR A 242 -3.63 13.07 -13.99
N THR A 243 -2.86 13.95 -13.37
CA THR A 243 -2.35 13.72 -12.01
C THR A 243 -3.50 13.61 -10.99
N SER A 244 -4.51 14.46 -11.10
CA SER A 244 -5.72 14.38 -10.26
C SER A 244 -6.46 13.05 -10.44
N ILE A 245 -6.59 12.58 -11.68
CA ILE A 245 -7.24 11.30 -12.01
C ILE A 245 -6.46 10.14 -11.38
N THR A 246 -5.13 10.14 -11.55
CA THR A 246 -4.26 9.10 -11.00
C THR A 246 -4.32 9.04 -9.48
N ASN A 247 -4.35 10.19 -8.80
CA ASN A 247 -4.50 10.23 -7.34
C ASN A 247 -5.85 9.62 -6.91
N VAL A 248 -6.95 10.10 -7.48
CA VAL A 248 -8.30 9.61 -7.15
C VAL A 248 -8.44 8.11 -7.41
N LEU A 249 -8.02 7.64 -8.58
CA LEU A 249 -8.04 6.23 -8.89
C LEU A 249 -7.16 5.43 -7.93
N SER A 250 -6.00 5.95 -7.55
CA SER A 250 -5.13 5.28 -6.58
C SER A 250 -5.83 5.03 -5.26
N ILE A 251 -6.48 6.05 -4.73
CA ILE A 251 -7.25 5.99 -3.49
C ILE A 251 -8.42 5.01 -3.60
N THR A 252 -9.21 5.13 -4.67
CA THR A 252 -10.41 4.32 -4.90
C THR A 252 -10.04 2.84 -5.03
N LEU A 253 -9.02 2.52 -5.82
CA LEU A 253 -8.55 1.15 -6.02
C LEU A 253 -8.02 0.56 -4.71
N VAL A 254 -7.19 1.30 -3.96
CA VAL A 254 -6.70 0.84 -2.65
C VAL A 254 -7.84 0.65 -1.65
N SER A 255 -8.82 1.55 -1.63
CA SER A 255 -9.97 1.47 -0.72
C SER A 255 -10.86 0.26 -1.02
N ARG A 256 -11.22 0.04 -2.30
CA ARG A 256 -11.97 -1.16 -2.74
C ARG A 256 -11.22 -2.43 -2.38
N LEU A 257 -9.92 -2.43 -2.63
CA LEU A 257 -9.05 -3.56 -2.35
C LEU A 257 -9.01 -3.92 -0.85
N MET A 258 -9.02 -2.92 0.04
CA MET A 258 -9.09 -3.13 1.49
C MET A 258 -10.48 -3.60 1.95
N LEU A 259 -11.54 -3.06 1.35
CA LEU A 259 -12.93 -3.47 1.64
C LEU A 259 -13.19 -4.92 1.22
N ASN A 260 -12.80 -5.29 0.00
CA ASN A 260 -12.95 -6.66 -0.53
C ASN A 260 -12.23 -7.68 0.36
N LEU A 261 -11.04 -7.35 0.87
CA LEU A 261 -10.31 -8.18 1.82
C LEU A 261 -11.09 -8.39 3.12
N ARG A 262 -11.64 -7.31 3.70
CA ARG A 262 -12.37 -7.40 4.97
C ARG A 262 -13.68 -8.15 4.85
N ALA A 263 -14.40 -7.95 3.75
CA ALA A 263 -15.60 -8.70 3.45
C ALA A 263 -15.30 -10.21 3.43
N GLN A 264 -14.28 -10.61 2.67
CA GLN A 264 -13.87 -12.02 2.57
C GLN A 264 -13.41 -12.62 3.91
N SER A 265 -12.68 -11.85 4.73
CA SER A 265 -12.25 -12.30 6.06
C SER A 265 -13.41 -12.48 7.05
N THR A 266 -14.51 -11.73 6.89
CA THR A 266 -15.66 -11.78 7.82
C THR A 266 -16.65 -12.87 7.41
N THR A 267 -16.83 -13.12 6.11
CA THR A 267 -17.71 -14.19 5.61
C THR A 267 -17.18 -15.59 5.89
N GLN A 268 -15.88 -15.75 6.16
CA GLN A 268 -15.24 -17.05 6.45
C GLN A 268 -14.41 -16.99 7.74
N PRO A 269 -15.02 -17.01 8.94
CA PRO A 269 -14.33 -16.81 10.23
C PRO A 269 -13.34 -17.90 10.67
N GLY A 270 -12.95 -18.85 9.80
CA GLY A 270 -12.28 -20.08 10.22
C GLY A 270 -11.18 -20.61 9.31
N LEU A 271 -10.64 -19.83 8.37
CA LEU A 271 -9.61 -20.38 7.48
C LEU A 271 -8.28 -20.58 8.22
N PRO A 272 -7.76 -21.81 8.34
CA PRO A 272 -6.40 -22.03 8.82
C PRO A 272 -5.45 -21.27 7.89
N THR A 273 -4.54 -20.49 8.46
CA THR A 273 -3.44 -19.89 7.70
C THR A 273 -2.72 -20.97 6.89
N SER A 274 -2.02 -20.62 5.80
CA SER A 274 -1.26 -21.59 5.00
C SER A 274 -0.36 -22.49 5.86
N ILE A 275 0.09 -21.99 7.02
CA ILE A 275 0.88 -22.71 8.02
C ILE A 275 0.05 -23.77 8.76
N GLU A 276 -1.18 -23.45 9.14
CA GLU A 276 -2.08 -24.37 9.86
C GLU A 276 -2.66 -25.44 8.92
N SER A 277 -2.89 -25.11 7.65
CA SER A 277 -3.26 -26.10 6.62
C SER A 277 -2.08 -27.00 6.25
N GLU A 278 -0.86 -26.46 6.13
CA GLU A 278 0.37 -27.25 5.95
C GLU A 278 0.63 -28.17 7.15
N ARG A 279 0.47 -27.68 8.39
CA ARG A 279 0.59 -28.50 9.60
C ARG A 279 -0.44 -29.60 9.67
N ARG A 280 -1.70 -29.33 9.30
CA ARG A 280 -2.75 -30.37 9.25
C ARG A 280 -2.49 -31.39 8.15
N PHE A 281 -1.97 -30.96 7.00
CA PHE A 281 -1.56 -31.87 5.93
C PHE A 281 -0.38 -32.75 6.36
N GLN A 282 0.63 -32.17 7.00
CA GLN A 282 1.76 -32.91 7.59
C GLN A 282 1.32 -33.87 8.71
N ALA A 283 0.36 -33.46 9.54
CA ALA A 283 -0.21 -34.30 10.60
C ALA A 283 -1.11 -35.42 10.06
N ALA A 284 -1.63 -35.28 8.84
CA ALA A 284 -2.45 -36.29 8.17
C ALA A 284 -1.62 -37.32 7.39
N LEU A 285 -0.31 -37.09 7.20
CA LEU A 285 0.58 -38.09 6.60
C LEU A 285 0.79 -39.27 7.57
N PRO A 286 0.74 -40.53 7.09
CA PRO A 286 1.06 -41.68 7.92
C PRO A 286 2.47 -41.55 8.50
N THR A 287 2.61 -41.66 9.81
CA THR A 287 3.93 -41.72 10.44
C THR A 287 4.66 -42.97 9.96
N PRO A 288 5.96 -42.87 9.62
CA PRO A 288 6.73 -44.02 9.20
C PRO A 288 6.72 -45.08 10.32
N PRO A 289 6.59 -46.38 9.97
CA PRO A 289 6.51 -47.45 10.95
C PRO A 289 7.74 -47.43 11.86
N ARG A 290 7.52 -47.50 13.17
CA ARG A 290 8.61 -47.61 14.14
C ARG A 290 9.47 -48.83 13.80
N PRO A 291 10.80 -48.71 13.77
CA PRO A 291 11.66 -49.87 13.63
C PRO A 291 11.41 -50.84 14.80
N PRO A 292 11.41 -52.15 14.54
CA PRO A 292 11.11 -53.15 15.55
C PRO A 292 12.16 -53.11 16.66
N MET A 293 11.68 -53.09 17.92
CA MET A 293 12.54 -53.24 19.08
C MET A 293 13.02 -54.68 19.17
N THR A 294 14.26 -54.94 18.76
CA THR A 294 14.95 -56.19 19.06
C THR A 294 15.49 -56.11 20.48
N GLY A 295 14.87 -56.84 21.41
CA GLY A 295 15.32 -57.01 22.79
C GLY A 295 16.12 -58.30 23.02
N SER A 296 17.18 -58.17 23.82
CA SER A 296 17.96 -59.20 24.56
C SER A 296 18.75 -60.26 23.75
N GLY A 297 19.98 -60.65 24.07
CA GLY A 297 20.92 -60.29 25.16
C GLY A 297 22.20 -61.16 25.13
N SER A 298 23.26 -60.65 25.77
CA SER A 298 24.49 -61.31 26.31
C SER A 298 25.64 -61.73 25.34
N PRO A 299 26.90 -61.91 25.85
CA PRO A 299 27.76 -60.89 26.48
C PRO A 299 29.22 -60.91 25.97
N ALA A 300 29.97 -59.84 26.29
CA ALA A 300 31.43 -59.75 26.40
C ALA A 300 32.33 -60.02 25.17
N THR A 301 33.02 -58.97 24.70
CA THR A 301 34.47 -58.85 24.98
C THR A 301 34.98 -57.42 24.75
N ARG A 302 35.74 -56.96 25.75
CA ARG A 302 36.40 -55.67 25.85
C ARG A 302 37.66 -55.69 24.99
N SER A 303 37.80 -54.76 24.05
CA SER A 303 39.11 -54.29 23.60
C SER A 303 39.06 -52.80 23.30
N ASN A 304 39.73 -52.03 24.14
CA ASN A 304 40.01 -50.62 23.97
C ASN A 304 41.08 -50.44 22.88
N LYS A 305 40.85 -49.50 21.96
CA LYS A 305 41.80 -48.49 21.43
C LYS A 305 41.09 -47.72 20.30
N THR A 306 40.47 -46.58 20.63
CA THR A 306 40.99 -45.20 20.50
C THR A 306 41.26 -44.73 19.06
N THR A 307 40.58 -43.64 18.71
CA THR A 307 40.89 -42.57 17.72
C THR A 307 40.78 -42.95 16.23
N TRP A 308 39.93 -42.36 15.38
CA TRP A 308 39.28 -41.03 15.31
C TRP A 308 37.90 -41.10 14.62
N GLU A 309 36.84 -40.51 15.22
CA GLU A 309 35.58 -40.15 14.53
C GLU A 309 35.78 -38.76 13.85
N THR A 310 35.36 -38.44 12.61
CA THR A 310 33.99 -38.32 12.03
C THR A 310 33.03 -37.53 12.94
N ALA A 311 32.05 -36.73 12.51
CA ALA A 311 31.48 -36.37 11.22
C ALA A 311 30.52 -35.19 11.45
N SER A 312 30.18 -34.55 10.32
CA SER A 312 28.91 -33.89 10.03
C SER A 312 27.66 -34.50 10.70
N VAL A 313 26.91 -33.70 11.48
CA VAL A 313 25.46 -33.78 11.76
C VAL A 313 25.07 -32.39 12.35
N GLY A 314 24.01 -31.65 12.00
CA GLY A 314 22.78 -31.99 11.30
C GLY A 314 21.63 -32.33 12.25
N ALA A 315 21.30 -31.53 13.28
CA ALA A 315 20.04 -31.71 14.01
C ALA A 315 19.57 -30.46 14.79
N ALA A 316 18.26 -30.23 14.68
CA ALA A 316 17.47 -29.20 15.35
C ALA A 316 17.26 -29.49 16.84
N HIS A 317 17.20 -28.42 17.65
CA HIS A 317 16.78 -28.47 19.04
C HIS A 317 15.31 -28.03 19.17
N HIS A 318 14.47 -28.94 19.65
CA HIS A 318 13.17 -28.70 20.29
C HIS A 318 13.41 -28.52 21.79
N VAL A 319 12.71 -27.59 22.44
CA VAL A 319 12.70 -27.39 23.90
C VAL A 319 11.28 -27.65 24.39
N ASP A 320 11.11 -28.66 25.23
CA ASP A 320 9.88 -28.95 25.97
C ASP A 320 9.87 -28.20 27.31
N VAL A 321 8.72 -27.61 27.67
CA VAL A 321 8.45 -27.03 28.98
C VAL A 321 7.44 -27.95 29.70
N VAL A 322 7.88 -28.56 30.80
CA VAL A 322 7.07 -29.38 31.70
C VAL A 322 6.82 -28.61 33.01
N GLN A 323 5.54 -28.50 33.40
CA GLN A 323 5.10 -28.06 34.73
C GLN A 323 5.43 -29.11 35.81
N PRO A 324 5.69 -28.72 37.06
CA PRO A 324 5.55 -29.61 38.20
C PRO A 324 4.34 -29.26 39.08
N SER A 325 3.52 -30.26 39.38
CA SER A 325 2.60 -30.31 40.51
C SER A 325 3.31 -30.87 41.76
N LYS A 326 3.23 -30.18 42.90
CA LYS A 326 3.41 -30.79 44.23
C LYS A 326 2.38 -30.24 45.21
N GLN A 327 1.64 -31.16 45.81
CA GLN A 327 0.67 -30.99 46.87
C GLN A 327 1.31 -31.50 48.16
N ALA A 328 1.30 -30.74 49.25
CA ALA A 328 1.32 -31.22 50.65
C ALA A 328 1.08 -30.03 51.59
N GLY A 329 0.02 -30.11 52.38
CA GLY A 329 -0.44 -29.03 53.25
C GLY A 329 0.23 -28.97 54.62
N LYS A 330 -0.14 -27.91 55.36
CA LYS A 330 -0.34 -27.91 56.82
C LYS A 330 -1.10 -26.63 57.22
N THR A 331 -2.29 -26.87 57.77
CA THR A 331 -3.06 -26.14 58.80
C THR A 331 -2.38 -24.96 59.51
N TRP A 332 -3.11 -23.85 59.72
CA TRP A 332 -3.55 -23.32 61.04
C TRP A 332 -4.51 -22.10 60.85
N ALA A 333 -5.69 -22.19 61.49
CA ALA A 333 -6.56 -21.18 62.16
C ALA A 333 -6.36 -19.66 61.90
N SER A 334 -7.31 -18.72 62.02
CA SER A 334 -8.75 -18.60 62.30
C SER A 334 -9.02 -17.09 62.56
N ALA A 335 -10.29 -16.67 62.57
CA ALA A 335 -10.84 -15.32 62.87
C ALA A 335 -10.88 -14.40 61.64
N GLY A 336 -12.06 -13.99 61.14
CA GLY A 336 -13.05 -13.14 61.83
C GLY A 336 -12.77 -11.69 61.40
N GLU A 337 -13.67 -10.79 61.05
CA GLU A 337 -15.10 -10.65 61.23
C GLU A 337 -15.48 -9.37 60.44
N ARG A 338 -16.74 -9.25 60.01
CA ARG A 338 -17.52 -8.02 59.76
C ARG A 338 -16.77 -6.68 59.53
N THR A 339 -17.00 -6.04 58.38
CA THR A 339 -17.92 -4.87 58.25
C THR A 339 -18.15 -4.51 56.80
#